data_AF-A0A2V8GUE4-F1
#
_entry.id   AF-A0A2V8GUE4-F1
#
_cell.length_a   1.000
_cell.length_b   1.000
_cell.length_c   1.000
_cell.angle_alpha   90.00
_cell.angle_beta   90.00
_cell.angle_gamma   90.00
#
_symmetry.space_group_name_H-M   'P 1'
#
loop_
_entity.id
_entity.type
_entity.pdbx_description
1 polymer ?
#
loop_
_entity_poly.entity_id
_entity_poly.type
_entity_poly.pdbx_seq_one_letter_code
_entity_poly.pdbx_strand_id
1 'polypeptide(L)'
;RQVQLRHRFPAFNLVALRGNVDTRLRRLAAHDFDGIILAIAGLKRLGYEYRITQILDDDLMLPAVGQGALGIVCRDEDHSTRRILQVLDHAPTRTAATAERGLLRALGGSCQVPIGGKANIAAGRLTIKGLIGSLDGARIVAHELSGSPDQALELGIELGEKLLSMGAGEILAEIAQYGADR
;
A
#
# COMPACT_ATOMS: atom_id res chain seq x y z
N ARG A 1 -5.24 -3.10 4.88
CA ARG A 1 -6.25 -4.15 4.60
C ARG A 1 -7.17 -4.38 5.79
N GLN A 2 -6.71 -4.98 6.90
CA GLN A 2 -7.57 -5.34 8.04
C GLN A 2 -8.34 -4.14 8.62
N VAL A 3 -7.65 -3.02 8.88
CA VAL A 3 -8.24 -1.77 9.38
C VAL A 3 -9.35 -1.25 8.46
N GLN A 4 -9.10 -1.20 7.15
CA GLN A 4 -10.09 -0.74 6.16
C GLN A 4 -11.33 -1.64 6.11
N LEU A 5 -11.14 -2.97 6.14
CA LEU A 5 -12.27 -3.92 6.19
C LEU A 5 -13.04 -3.84 7.51
N ARG A 6 -12.35 -3.73 8.63
CA ARG A 6 -12.98 -3.64 9.95
C ARG A 6 -13.82 -2.36 10.07
N HIS A 7 -13.30 -1.26 9.55
CA HIS A 7 -14.03 0.01 9.50
C HIS A 7 -15.30 -0.09 8.64
N ARG A 8 -15.21 -0.72 7.47
CA ARG A 8 -16.35 -0.81 6.53
C ARG A 8 -17.36 -1.91 6.87
N PHE A 9 -16.88 -3.01 7.45
CA PHE A 9 -17.63 -4.23 7.76
C PHE A 9 -17.30 -4.72 9.18
N PRO A 10 -17.80 -4.04 10.23
CA PRO A 10 -17.45 -4.35 11.62
C PRO A 10 -17.87 -5.76 12.06
N ALA A 11 -18.84 -6.38 11.37
CA ALA A 11 -19.29 -7.75 11.63
C ALA A 11 -18.34 -8.84 11.11
N PHE A 12 -17.33 -8.51 10.29
CA PHE A 12 -16.41 -9.51 9.74
C PHE A 12 -15.43 -10.02 10.80
N ASN A 13 -15.33 -11.35 10.90
CA ASN A 13 -14.27 -11.99 11.68
C ASN A 13 -12.95 -12.01 10.89
N LEU A 14 -12.10 -11.01 11.12
CA LEU A 14 -10.82 -10.88 10.41
C LEU A 14 -9.71 -11.66 11.12
N VAL A 15 -9.25 -12.73 10.49
CA VAL A 15 -8.21 -13.62 11.01
C VAL A 15 -6.91 -13.48 10.22
N ALA A 16 -5.77 -13.49 10.92
CA ALA A 16 -4.46 -13.38 10.29
C ALA A 16 -4.14 -14.62 9.44
N LEU A 17 -3.70 -14.39 8.20
CA LEU A 17 -3.29 -15.44 7.27
C LEU A 17 -1.86 -15.21 6.78
N ARG A 18 -0.97 -16.19 7.03
CA ARG A 18 0.44 -16.19 6.63
C ARG A 18 0.73 -17.32 5.64
N GLY A 19 1.92 -17.30 5.06
CA GLY A 19 2.37 -18.25 4.03
C GLY A 19 2.44 -17.63 2.62
N ASN A 20 2.96 -18.38 1.65
CA ASN A 20 2.95 -17.99 0.23
C ASN A 20 1.53 -18.10 -0.37
N VAL A 21 1.35 -17.63 -1.62
CA VAL A 21 0.05 -17.61 -2.30
C VAL A 21 -0.57 -19.00 -2.37
N ASP A 22 0.21 -20.02 -2.75
CA ASP A 22 -0.30 -21.41 -2.88
C ASP A 22 -0.82 -21.96 -1.56
N THR A 23 -0.10 -21.75 -0.46
CA THR A 23 -0.53 -22.21 0.86
C THR A 23 -1.79 -21.50 1.31
N ARG A 24 -1.92 -20.20 1.03
CA ARG A 24 -3.15 -19.44 1.34
C ARG A 24 -4.34 -19.93 0.53
N LEU A 25 -4.17 -20.21 -0.76
CA LEU A 25 -5.23 -20.74 -1.63
C LEU A 25 -5.64 -22.16 -1.22
N ARG A 26 -4.70 -22.99 -0.74
CA ARG A 26 -5.01 -24.32 -0.18
C ARG A 26 -5.85 -24.22 1.09
N ARG A 27 -5.52 -23.30 2.00
CA ARG A 27 -6.31 -23.08 3.24
C ARG A 27 -7.72 -22.58 2.93
N LEU A 28 -7.87 -21.70 1.94
CA LEU A 28 -9.20 -21.30 1.44
C LEU A 28 -9.98 -22.52 0.90
N ALA A 29 -9.34 -23.38 0.11
CA ALA A 29 -9.98 -24.58 -0.43
C ALA A 29 -10.32 -25.64 0.65
N ALA A 30 -9.60 -25.63 1.77
CA ALA A 30 -9.89 -26.46 2.95
C ALA A 30 -10.99 -25.88 3.85
N HIS A 31 -11.62 -24.76 3.46
CA HIS A 31 -12.64 -24.06 4.23
C HIS A 31 -12.15 -23.53 5.60
N ASP A 32 -10.84 -23.25 5.75
CA ASP A 32 -10.31 -22.53 6.91
C ASP A 32 -10.80 -21.06 6.96
N PHE A 33 -11.25 -20.53 5.81
CA PHE A 33 -11.71 -19.16 5.64
C PHE A 33 -12.87 -19.11 4.64
N ASP A 34 -13.83 -18.20 4.85
CA ASP A 34 -14.89 -17.91 3.87
C ASP A 34 -14.38 -17.09 2.68
N GLY A 35 -13.29 -16.33 2.89
CA GLY A 35 -12.68 -15.49 1.87
C GLY A 35 -11.30 -15.01 2.31
N ILE A 36 -10.44 -14.74 1.33
CA ILE A 36 -9.10 -14.19 1.56
C ILE A 36 -8.84 -13.02 0.61
N ILE A 37 -8.06 -12.04 1.08
CA ILE A 37 -7.63 -10.91 0.26
C ILE A 37 -6.19 -11.11 -0.20
N LEU A 38 -5.99 -11.09 -1.52
CA LEU A 38 -4.68 -11.20 -2.16
C LEU A 38 -4.49 -10.07 -3.17
N ALA A 39 -3.23 -9.71 -3.44
CA ALA A 39 -2.92 -8.72 -4.47
C ALA A 39 -3.10 -9.34 -5.86
N ILE A 40 -3.84 -8.66 -6.74
CA ILE A 40 -4.11 -9.09 -8.12
C ILE A 40 -2.81 -9.36 -8.87
N ALA A 41 -1.80 -8.50 -8.73
CA ALA A 41 -0.50 -8.67 -9.39
C ALA A 41 0.16 -10.02 -9.05
N GLY A 42 0.05 -10.48 -7.79
CA GLY A 42 0.58 -11.77 -7.38
C GLY A 42 -0.16 -12.95 -8.01
N LEU A 43 -1.49 -12.87 -8.06
CA LEU A 43 -2.32 -13.90 -8.70
C LEU A 43 -2.05 -13.99 -10.22
N LYS A 44 -2.01 -12.84 -10.91
CA LYS A 44 -1.74 -12.79 -12.35
C LYS A 44 -0.37 -13.36 -12.72
N ARG A 45 0.68 -12.95 -11.98
CA ARG A 45 2.06 -13.44 -12.20
C ARG A 45 2.20 -14.95 -12.02
N LEU A 46 1.34 -15.56 -11.19
CA LEU A 46 1.34 -17.00 -10.90
C LEU A 46 0.30 -17.77 -11.73
N GLY A 47 -0.43 -17.12 -12.65
CA GLY A 47 -1.46 -17.78 -13.46
C GLY A 47 -2.77 -18.10 -12.72
N TYR A 48 -3.01 -17.51 -11.54
CA TYR A 48 -4.21 -17.73 -10.73
C TYR A 48 -5.31 -16.67 -10.93
N GLU A 49 -5.32 -15.98 -12.07
CA GLU A 49 -6.32 -14.93 -12.36
C GLU A 49 -7.76 -15.46 -12.30
N TYR A 50 -7.98 -16.71 -12.73
CA TYR A 50 -9.27 -17.40 -12.67
C TYR A 50 -9.83 -17.61 -11.24
N ARG A 51 -9.02 -17.38 -10.20
CA ARG A 51 -9.43 -17.47 -8.80
C ARG A 51 -9.95 -16.14 -8.24
N ILE A 52 -9.86 -15.04 -9.00
CA ILE A 52 -10.32 -13.72 -8.56
C ILE A 52 -11.85 -13.69 -8.65
N THR A 53 -12.52 -13.64 -7.50
CA THR A 53 -13.98 -13.53 -7.42
C THR A 53 -14.46 -12.08 -7.50
N GLN A 54 -13.67 -11.15 -6.97
CA GLN A 54 -13.97 -9.71 -6.98
C GLN A 54 -12.67 -8.90 -6.96
N ILE A 55 -12.64 -7.84 -7.76
CA ILE A 55 -11.63 -6.78 -7.67
C ILE A 55 -12.16 -5.72 -6.72
N LEU A 56 -11.38 -5.39 -5.69
CA LEU A 56 -11.70 -4.30 -4.77
C LEU A 56 -11.13 -2.99 -5.35
N ASP A 57 -11.99 -1.98 -5.51
CA ASP A 57 -11.57 -0.66 -5.94
C ASP A 57 -10.87 0.11 -4.82
N ASP A 58 -10.33 1.29 -5.17
CA ASP A 58 -9.56 2.11 -4.24
C ASP A 58 -10.43 2.75 -3.15
N ASP A 59 -11.74 2.86 -3.37
CA ASP A 59 -12.69 3.42 -2.41
C ASP A 59 -13.03 2.39 -1.32
N LEU A 60 -13.03 1.10 -1.69
CA LEU A 60 -13.19 0.00 -0.74
C LEU A 60 -11.88 -0.39 -0.05
N MET A 61 -10.77 -0.44 -0.80
CA MET A 61 -9.48 -0.82 -0.27
C MET A 61 -8.32 -0.12 -0.99
N LEU A 62 -7.87 1.00 -0.42
CA LEU A 62 -6.64 1.64 -0.86
C LEU A 62 -5.46 0.66 -0.68
N PRO A 63 -4.66 0.42 -1.73
CA PRO A 63 -3.60 -0.57 -1.71
C PRO A 63 -2.42 -0.13 -0.82
N ALA A 64 -1.53 -1.08 -0.55
CA ALA A 64 -0.24 -0.74 0.03
C ALA A 64 0.61 0.04 -0.99
N VAL A 65 1.48 0.92 -0.48
CA VAL A 65 2.47 1.65 -1.29
C VAL A 65 3.27 0.69 -2.17
N GLY A 66 3.34 0.99 -3.46
CA GLY A 66 4.06 0.22 -4.46
C GLY A 66 3.41 -1.10 -4.85
N GLN A 67 2.17 -1.39 -4.41
CA GLN A 67 1.53 -2.68 -4.69
C GLN A 67 1.40 -2.93 -6.19
N GLY A 68 2.11 -3.96 -6.67
CA GLY A 68 2.12 -4.36 -8.08
C GLY A 68 3.33 -3.87 -8.85
N ALA A 69 4.03 -2.83 -8.37
CA ALA A 69 5.32 -2.43 -8.92
C ALA A 69 6.43 -3.45 -8.55
N LEU A 70 7.50 -3.47 -9.35
CA LEU A 70 8.74 -4.17 -9.03
C LEU A 70 9.86 -3.12 -8.96
N GLY A 71 10.57 -3.10 -7.83
CA GLY A 71 11.78 -2.30 -7.69
C GLY A 71 13.00 -3.19 -7.87
N ILE A 72 13.93 -2.77 -8.72
CA ILE A 72 15.24 -3.41 -8.87
C ILE A 72 16.26 -2.52 -8.17
N VAL A 73 17.03 -3.09 -7.26
CA VAL A 73 18.07 -2.36 -6.51
C VAL A 73 19.45 -2.83 -6.97
N CYS A 74 20.35 -1.88 -7.14
CA CYS A 74 21.77 -2.13 -7.39
C CYS A 74 22.59 -1.15 -6.54
N ARG A 75 23.91 -1.33 -6.52
CA ARG A 75 24.81 -0.37 -5.87
C ARG A 75 24.84 0.94 -6.66
N ASP A 76 24.98 2.06 -5.96
CA ASP A 76 24.99 3.39 -6.59
C ASP A 76 26.16 3.57 -7.56
N GLU A 77 27.33 3.05 -7.20
CA GLU A 77 28.57 3.11 -7.99
C GLU A 77 28.65 2.09 -9.13
N ASP A 78 27.68 1.19 -9.26
CA ASP A 78 27.66 0.17 -10.32
C ASP A 78 27.02 0.71 -11.60
N HIS A 79 27.73 1.64 -12.25
CA HIS A 79 27.26 2.31 -13.47
C HIS A 79 26.93 1.33 -14.60
N SER A 80 27.65 0.20 -14.68
CA SER A 80 27.42 -0.84 -15.69
C SER A 80 26.03 -1.48 -15.52
N THR A 81 25.70 -1.89 -14.29
CA THR A 81 24.39 -2.46 -13.96
C THR A 81 23.30 -1.42 -14.15
N ARG A 82 23.50 -0.18 -13.70
CA ARG A 82 22.53 0.92 -13.85
C ARG A 82 22.15 1.15 -15.32
N ARG A 83 23.14 1.13 -16.22
CA ARG A 83 22.89 1.29 -17.67
C ARG A 83 22.03 0.15 -18.24
N ILE A 84 22.24 -1.08 -17.79
CA ILE A 84 21.41 -2.23 -18.19
C ILE A 84 19.98 -2.08 -17.65
N LEU A 85 19.83 -1.66 -16.38
CA LEU A 85 18.53 -1.55 -15.75
C LEU A 85 17.66 -0.41 -16.31
N GLN A 86 18.26 0.62 -16.92
CA GLN A 86 17.53 1.75 -17.52
C GLN A 86 16.47 1.32 -18.54
N VAL A 87 16.69 0.23 -19.28
CA VAL A 87 15.73 -0.24 -20.31
C VAL A 87 14.47 -0.89 -19.70
N LEU A 88 14.53 -1.28 -18.42
CA LEU A 88 13.41 -1.88 -17.68
C LEU A 88 12.58 -0.82 -16.94
N ASP A 89 13.07 0.42 -16.89
CA ASP A 89 12.40 1.50 -16.20
C ASP A 89 11.14 1.94 -16.94
N HIS A 90 10.06 2.10 -16.18
CA HIS A 90 8.82 2.67 -16.67
C HIS A 90 8.55 3.98 -15.92
N ALA A 91 8.86 5.10 -16.58
CA ALA A 91 8.84 6.42 -15.98
C ALA A 91 7.51 6.77 -15.25
N PRO A 92 6.31 6.51 -15.82
CA PRO A 92 5.05 6.79 -15.11
C PRO A 92 4.91 5.99 -13.81
N THR A 93 5.28 4.71 -13.80
CA THR A 93 5.23 3.87 -12.60
C THR A 93 6.26 4.33 -11.57
N ARG A 94 7.46 4.69 -12.00
CA ARG A 94 8.48 5.24 -11.11
C ARG A 94 7.98 6.52 -10.44
N THR A 95 7.40 7.44 -11.19
CA THR A 95 6.88 8.70 -10.64
C THR A 95 5.75 8.47 -9.64
N ALA A 96 4.79 7.60 -9.95
CA ALA A 96 3.73 7.23 -9.00
C ALA A 96 4.31 6.59 -7.72
N ALA A 97 5.21 5.60 -7.87
CA ALA A 97 5.85 4.94 -6.74
C ALA A 97 6.71 5.90 -5.90
N THR A 98 7.34 6.90 -6.51
CA THR A 98 8.10 7.95 -5.81
C THR A 98 7.19 8.77 -4.90
N ALA A 99 5.99 9.15 -5.36
CA ALA A 99 5.03 9.86 -4.53
C ALA A 99 4.52 8.98 -3.37
N GLU A 100 4.16 7.73 -3.65
CA GLU A 100 3.72 6.79 -2.62
C GLU A 100 4.81 6.54 -1.56
N ARG A 101 6.09 6.50 -1.97
CA ARG A 101 7.22 6.42 -1.03
C ARG A 101 7.42 7.70 -0.23
N GLY A 102 7.15 8.88 -0.80
CA GLY A 102 7.15 10.16 -0.08
C GLY A 102 6.16 10.14 1.09
N LEU A 103 4.94 9.67 0.84
CA LEU A 103 3.91 9.47 1.86
C LEU A 103 4.40 8.54 2.98
N LEU A 104 4.97 7.38 2.62
CA LEU A 104 5.45 6.42 3.61
C LEU A 104 6.59 7.00 4.46
N ARG A 105 7.48 7.79 3.84
CA ARG A 105 8.60 8.46 4.51
C ARG A 105 8.11 9.48 5.53
N ALA A 106 7.14 10.31 5.18
CA ALA A 106 6.57 11.33 6.07
C ALA A 106 5.86 10.72 7.28
N LEU A 107 5.16 9.60 7.10
CA LEU A 107 4.46 8.91 8.19
C LEU A 107 5.38 8.02 9.05
N GLY A 108 6.68 7.94 8.75
CA GLY A 108 7.60 7.03 9.44
C GLY A 108 7.17 5.56 9.32
N GLY A 109 6.43 5.22 8.27
CA GLY A 109 5.70 3.96 8.16
C GLY A 109 6.63 2.76 7.97
N SER A 110 6.45 1.74 8.81
CA SER A 110 6.99 0.40 8.58
C SER A 110 5.89 -0.51 7.99
N CYS A 111 6.26 -1.71 7.54
CA CYS A 111 5.29 -2.72 7.04
C CYS A 111 4.22 -3.13 8.07
N GLN A 112 4.37 -2.75 9.34
CA GLN A 112 3.42 -3.05 10.42
C GLN A 112 2.40 -1.93 10.65
N VAL A 113 2.63 -0.74 10.10
CA VAL A 113 1.70 0.39 10.24
C VAL A 113 0.60 0.25 9.17
N PRO A 114 -0.69 0.39 9.53
CA PRO A 114 -1.81 0.24 8.61
C PRO A 114 -1.97 1.46 7.68
N ILE A 115 -0.97 1.68 6.82
CA ILE A 115 -0.94 2.74 5.80
C ILE A 115 -1.39 2.18 4.46
N GLY A 116 -2.22 2.94 3.75
CA GLY A 116 -2.54 2.74 2.34
C GLY A 116 -2.08 3.95 1.53
N GLY A 117 -1.66 3.73 0.29
CA GLY A 117 -1.20 4.78 -0.60
C GLY A 117 -1.24 4.34 -2.05
N LYS A 118 -1.81 5.17 -2.91
CA LYS A 118 -1.84 4.95 -4.35
C LYS A 118 -1.72 6.27 -5.09
N ALA A 119 -0.79 6.33 -6.03
CA ALA A 119 -0.66 7.44 -6.94
C ALA A 119 -0.99 7.02 -8.37
N ASN A 120 -1.57 7.93 -9.13
CA ASN A 120 -1.87 7.74 -10.55
C ASN A 120 -1.52 9.00 -11.33
N ILE A 121 -1.10 8.83 -12.58
CA ILE A 121 -0.82 9.93 -13.50
C ILE A 121 -1.83 9.87 -14.63
N ALA A 122 -2.61 10.94 -14.79
CA ALA A 122 -3.58 11.07 -15.86
C ALA A 122 -3.56 12.50 -16.39
N ALA A 123 -3.58 12.66 -17.72
CA ALA A 123 -3.60 13.96 -18.39
C ALA A 123 -2.50 14.94 -17.89
N GLY A 124 -1.29 14.44 -17.62
CA GLY A 124 -0.15 15.25 -17.16
C GLY A 124 -0.22 15.66 -15.68
N ARG A 125 -1.18 15.16 -14.90
CA ARG A 125 -1.35 15.46 -13.49
C ARG A 125 -1.14 14.20 -12.65
N LEU A 126 -0.37 14.33 -11.58
CA LEU A 126 -0.18 13.29 -10.58
C LEU A 126 -1.22 13.49 -9.47
N THR A 127 -1.97 12.44 -9.15
CA THR A 127 -2.90 12.39 -8.02
C THR A 127 -2.45 11.29 -7.08
N ILE A 128 -2.37 11.59 -5.78
CA ILE A 128 -2.01 10.62 -4.74
C ILE A 128 -3.07 10.61 -3.64
N LYS A 129 -3.63 9.43 -3.39
CA LYS A 129 -4.49 9.13 -2.25
C LYS A 129 -3.67 8.44 -1.17
N GLY A 130 -3.90 8.79 0.09
CA GLY A 130 -3.24 8.20 1.24
C GLY A 130 -4.20 8.03 2.40
N LEU A 131 -3.98 6.98 3.19
CA LEU A 131 -4.72 6.75 4.43
C LEU A 131 -3.87 6.08 5.49
N ILE A 132 -4.29 6.28 6.74
CA ILE A 132 -3.83 5.56 7.92
C ILE A 132 -5.02 5.33 8.83
N GLY A 133 -5.06 4.22 9.57
CA GLY A 133 -6.12 3.99 10.56
C GLY A 133 -5.63 3.30 11.82
N SER A 134 -6.43 3.36 12.88
CA SER A 134 -6.12 2.70 14.16
C SER A 134 -6.22 1.18 14.02
N LEU A 135 -5.49 0.43 14.86
CA LEU A 135 -5.43 -1.04 14.80
C LEU A 135 -6.81 -1.71 14.98
N ASP A 136 -7.69 -1.05 15.72
CA ASP A 136 -9.07 -1.46 15.95
C ASP A 136 -10.04 -1.07 14.81
N GLY A 137 -9.58 -0.34 13.79
CA GLY A 137 -10.42 0.13 12.69
C GLY A 137 -11.40 1.25 13.01
N ALA A 138 -11.41 1.78 14.25
CA ALA A 138 -12.36 2.81 14.66
C ALA A 138 -12.07 4.17 13.99
N ARG A 139 -10.79 4.52 13.83
CA ARG A 139 -10.36 5.76 13.18
C ARG A 139 -9.69 5.44 11.85
N ILE A 140 -10.08 6.18 10.81
CA ILE A 140 -9.37 6.24 9.53
C ILE A 140 -9.20 7.72 9.18
N VAL A 141 -7.97 8.11 8.90
CA VAL A 141 -7.61 9.43 8.36
C VAL A 141 -7.18 9.19 6.92
N ALA A 142 -7.84 9.85 5.98
CA ALA A 142 -7.55 9.75 4.56
C ALA A 142 -7.60 11.12 3.89
N HIS A 143 -6.75 11.32 2.89
CA HIS A 143 -6.72 12.54 2.11
C HIS A 143 -6.17 12.26 0.71
N GLU A 144 -6.42 13.19 -0.21
CA GLU A 144 -5.92 13.15 -1.58
C GLU A 144 -5.30 14.50 -1.93
N LEU A 145 -4.15 14.46 -2.60
CA LEU A 145 -3.54 15.64 -3.20
C LEU A 145 -3.29 15.41 -4.68
N SER A 146 -3.17 16.50 -5.44
CA SER A 146 -2.82 16.43 -6.86
C SER A 146 -1.90 17.58 -7.25
N GLY A 147 -0.88 17.28 -8.05
CA GLY A 147 0.17 18.23 -8.40
C GLY A 147 0.95 17.83 -9.65
N SER A 148 2.10 18.47 -9.84
CA SER A 148 3.00 18.16 -10.95
C SER A 148 3.67 16.80 -10.73
N PRO A 149 3.76 15.94 -11.76
CA PRO A 149 4.58 14.73 -11.73
C PRO A 149 6.06 14.99 -11.36
N ASP A 150 6.59 16.18 -11.62
CA ASP A 150 7.98 16.54 -11.31
C ASP A 150 8.23 16.73 -9.80
N GLN A 151 7.16 16.93 -9.03
CA GLN A 151 7.18 17.12 -7.57
C GLN A 151 6.66 15.88 -6.85
N ALA A 152 6.80 14.70 -7.46
CA ALA A 152 6.17 13.48 -6.96
C ALA A 152 6.53 13.17 -5.51
N LEU A 153 7.82 13.26 -5.16
CA LEU A 153 8.29 12.96 -3.81
C LEU A 153 7.71 13.96 -2.80
N GLU A 154 7.78 15.25 -3.12
CA GLU A 154 7.30 16.35 -2.30
C GLU A 154 5.79 16.26 -2.08
N LEU A 155 5.02 15.97 -3.13
CA LEU A 155 3.56 15.79 -3.04
C LEU A 155 3.19 14.62 -2.12
N GLY A 156 3.98 13.55 -2.13
CA GLY A 156 3.83 12.44 -1.20
C GLY A 156 4.12 12.83 0.24
N ILE A 157 5.20 13.58 0.47
CA ILE A 157 5.56 14.08 1.81
C ILE A 157 4.48 15.02 2.35
N GLU A 158 4.04 15.97 1.53
CA GLU A 158 2.97 16.93 1.85
C GLU A 158 1.68 16.21 2.25
N LEU A 159 1.32 15.14 1.52
CA LEU A 159 0.16 14.33 1.88
C LEU A 159 0.35 13.67 3.26
N GLY A 160 1.53 13.15 3.56
CA GLY A 160 1.83 12.57 4.88
C GLY A 160 1.73 13.60 6.01
N GLU A 161 2.29 14.79 5.82
CA GLU A 161 2.17 15.91 6.76
C GLU A 161 0.72 16.35 6.96
N LYS A 162 -0.06 16.37 5.86
CA LYS A 162 -1.49 16.66 5.91
C LYS A 162 -2.22 15.62 6.76
N LEU A 163 -1.95 14.33 6.57
CA LEU A 163 -2.54 13.27 7.39
C LEU A 163 -2.14 13.39 8.87
N LEU A 164 -0.88 13.75 9.17
CA LEU A 164 -0.42 14.02 10.54
C LEU A 164 -1.23 15.15 11.19
N SER A 165 -1.45 16.25 10.47
CA SER A 165 -2.28 17.37 10.96
C SER A 165 -3.75 16.99 11.17
N MET A 166 -4.21 15.89 10.56
CA MET A 166 -5.57 15.37 10.67
C MET A 166 -5.71 14.24 11.71
N GLY A 167 -4.70 14.02 12.55
CA GLY A 167 -4.76 13.04 13.64
C GLY A 167 -4.01 11.72 13.38
N ALA A 168 -3.27 11.60 12.28
CA ALA A 168 -2.43 10.41 12.06
C ALA A 168 -1.32 10.26 13.11
N GLY A 169 -0.85 11.37 13.70
CA GLY A 169 0.19 11.34 14.74
C GLY A 169 -0.23 10.58 16.00
N GLU A 170 -1.49 10.73 16.42
CA GLU A 170 -2.05 10.01 17.58
C GLU A 170 -2.13 8.50 17.29
N ILE A 171 -2.61 8.14 16.11
CA ILE A 171 -2.67 6.74 15.65
C ILE A 171 -1.27 6.10 15.65
N LEU A 172 -0.26 6.82 15.16
CA LEU A 172 1.12 6.34 15.13
C LEU A 172 1.68 6.15 16.55
N ALA A 173 1.42 7.08 17.46
CA ALA A 173 1.89 7.00 18.85
C ALA A 173 1.31 5.77 19.57
N GLU A 174 0.01 5.51 19.41
CA GLU A 174 -0.65 4.34 19.99
C GLU A 174 -0.09 3.02 19.44
N ILE A 175 0.20 2.97 18.14
CA ILE A 175 0.83 1.79 17.51
C ILE A 175 2.23 1.55 18.05
N ALA A 176 3.03 2.61 18.22
CA ALA A 176 4.37 2.52 18.76
C ALA A 176 4.36 1.99 20.20
N GLN A 177 3.44 2.47 21.04
CA GLN A 177 3.25 1.98 22.40
C GLN A 177 2.86 0.50 22.41
N TYR A 178 1.89 0.09 21.57
CA TYR A 178 1.48 -1.31 21.43
C TYR A 178 2.64 -2.24 21.02
N GLY A 179 3.59 -1.73 20.23
CA GLY A 179 4.79 -2.48 19.83
C GLY A 179 5.86 -2.58 20.92
N ALA A 180 5.94 -1.61 21.82
CA ALA A 180 6.87 -1.60 22.95
C ALA A 180 6.41 -2.48 24.12
N ASP A 181 5.11 -2.68 24.28
CA ASP A 181 4.49 -3.51 25.33
C ASP A 181 4.53 -5.03 25.03
N ARG A 182 5.28 -5.45 23.99
CA ARG A 182 5.42 -6.85 23.53
C ARG A 182 6.87 -7.29 23.53
#